data_AF-A0AAC8ZG23-F1
#
_entry.id   AF-A0AAC8ZG23-F1
#
_cell.length_a   1.000
_cell.length_b   1.000
_cell.length_c   1.000
_cell.angle_alpha   90.00
_cell.angle_beta   90.00
_cell.angle_gamma   90.00
#
_symmetry.space_group_name_H-M   'P 1'
#
loop_
_entity.id
_entity.type
_entity.pdbx_description
1 polymer ?
#
loop_
_entity_poly.entity_id
_entity_poly.type
_entity_poly.pdbx_seq_one_letter_code
_entity_poly.pdbx_strand_id
1 'polypeptide(L)'
;MTIEYLSARAENYTQRVQRRRFFENHGFTMADFWIEEQGLPYQVMTWNGEMDSKELEKVVRHYSGILFRFFVNLEVHTMGIPDDY
;
A
#
# COMPACT_ATOMS: atom_id res chain seq x y z
N MET A 1 -2.51 -3.14 5.95
CA MET A 1 -3.31 -1.89 5.82
C MET A 1 -2.70 -1.06 4.71
N THR A 2 -3.50 -0.32 3.95
CA THR A 2 -3.02 0.58 2.90
C THR A 2 -3.17 2.02 3.36
N ILE A 3 -2.21 2.87 3.00
CA ILE A 3 -2.26 4.31 3.20
C ILE A 3 -1.97 5.02 1.88
N GLU A 4 -2.50 6.22 1.70
CA GLU A 4 -2.23 7.03 0.51
C GLU A 4 -0.73 7.30 0.38
N TYR A 5 -0.23 7.29 -0.85
CA TYR A 5 1.15 7.66 -1.13
C TYR A 5 1.49 9.07 -0.61
N LEU A 6 2.65 9.19 0.02
CA LEU A 6 3.20 10.45 0.51
C LEU A 6 3.94 11.22 -0.60
N SER A 7 3.19 11.66 -1.60
CA SER A 7 3.71 12.62 -2.59
C SER A 7 3.81 14.00 -1.98
N ALA A 8 5.01 14.60 -2.00
CA ALA A 8 5.24 15.96 -1.51
C ALA A 8 4.47 17.03 -2.31
N ARG A 9 3.97 16.67 -3.51
CA ARG A 9 3.16 17.52 -4.38
C ARG A 9 1.66 17.42 -4.08
N ALA A 10 1.23 16.49 -3.22
CA ALA A 10 -0.17 16.32 -2.89
C ALA A 10 -0.68 17.49 -2.03
N GLU A 11 -1.84 18.05 -2.40
CA GLU A 11 -2.48 19.16 -1.67
C GLU A 11 -2.73 18.82 -0.19
N ASN A 12 -2.99 17.54 0.11
CA ASN A 12 -3.26 17.04 1.46
C ASN A 12 -2.04 16.37 2.12
N TYR A 13 -0.81 16.64 1.66
CA TYR A 13 0.42 16.01 2.18
C TYR A 13 0.51 16.00 3.71
N THR A 14 0.24 17.14 4.36
CA THR A 14 0.28 17.27 5.83
C THR A 14 -0.67 16.28 6.51
N GLN A 15 -1.88 16.07 5.97
CA GLN A 15 -2.84 15.12 6.52
C GLN A 15 -2.38 13.67 6.33
N ARG A 16 -1.78 13.36 5.17
CA ARG A 16 -1.23 12.03 4.90
C ARG A 16 -0.08 11.68 5.84
N VAL A 17 0.82 12.64 6.11
CA VAL A 17 1.90 12.48 7.10
C VAL A 17 1.35 12.23 8.49
N GLN A 18 0.33 12.98 8.92
CA GLN A 18 -0.31 12.76 10.22
C GLN A 18 -0.96 11.38 10.32
N ARG A 19 -1.60 10.92 9.25
CA ARG A 19 -2.22 9.59 9.19
C ARG A 19 -1.18 8.47 9.29
N ARG A 20 -0.05 8.58 8.58
CA ARG A 20 1.06 7.62 8.73
C ARG A 20 1.55 7.58 10.17
N ARG A 21 1.86 8.74 10.76
CA ARG A 21 2.34 8.83 12.15
C ARG A 21 1.36 8.25 13.15
N PHE A 22 0.07 8.46 12.94
CA PHE A 22 -0.97 7.86 13.77
C PHE A 22 -0.81 6.34 13.79
N PHE A 23 -0.70 5.68 12.63
CA PHE A 23 -0.56 4.23 12.57
C PHE A 23 0.80 3.73 13.10
N GLU A 24 1.90 4.45 12.83
CA GLU A 24 3.21 4.14 13.40
C GLU A 24 3.16 4.13 14.94
N ASN A 25 2.51 5.12 15.55
CA ASN A 25 2.33 5.19 17.00
C ASN A 25 1.43 4.07 17.57
N HIS A 26 0.65 3.39 16.72
CA HIS A 26 -0.20 2.25 17.10
C HIS A 26 0.42 0.90 16.70
N GLY A 27 1.74 0.86 16.46
CA GLY A 27 2.50 -0.38 16.25
C GLY A 27 2.47 -0.92 14.82
N PHE A 28 2.07 -0.08 13.85
CA PHE A 28 2.23 -0.42 12.44
C PHE A 28 3.60 0.01 11.91
N THR A 29 4.12 -0.74 10.95
CA THR A 29 5.38 -0.45 10.26
C THR A 29 5.16 -0.41 8.76
N MET A 30 5.92 0.42 8.06
CA MET A 30 5.90 0.46 6.59
C MET A 30 6.45 -0.86 6.03
N ALA A 31 5.75 -1.42 5.05
CA ALA A 31 6.28 -2.51 4.25
C ALA A 31 7.36 -1.99 3.28
N ASP A 32 8.19 -2.89 2.77
CA ASP A 32 9.22 -2.62 1.76
C ASP A 32 8.66 -2.63 0.32
N PHE A 33 7.34 -2.69 0.17
CA PHE A 33 6.63 -2.68 -1.09
C PHE A 33 5.42 -1.74 -1.06
N TRP A 34 4.92 -1.42 -2.24
CA TRP A 34 3.71 -0.63 -2.44
C TRP A 34 2.80 -1.32 -3.45
N ILE A 35 1.55 -0.86 -3.53
CA ILE A 35 0.56 -1.38 -4.46
C ILE A 35 0.00 -0.26 -5.30
N GLU A 36 -0.25 -0.55 -6.57
CA GLU A 36 -1.08 0.28 -7.42
C GLU A 36 -2.47 -0.34 -7.49
N GLU A 37 -3.50 0.45 -7.18
CA GLU A 37 -4.89 0.07 -7.38
C GLU A 37 -5.53 1.04 -8.37
N GLN A 38 -5.93 0.56 -9.55
CA GLN A 38 -6.59 1.38 -10.58
C GLN A 38 -5.78 2.63 -10.99
N GLY A 39 -4.45 2.53 -11.11
CA GLY A 39 -3.59 3.67 -11.43
C GLY A 39 -3.22 4.55 -10.23
N LEU A 40 -3.69 4.23 -9.02
CA LEU A 40 -3.43 5.02 -7.82
C LEU A 40 -2.44 4.29 -6.89
N PRO A 41 -1.36 4.95 -6.46
CA PRO A 41 -0.36 4.33 -5.61
C PRO A 41 -0.77 4.41 -4.14
N TYR A 42 -0.58 3.28 -3.46
CA TYR A 42 -0.77 3.13 -2.04
C TYR A 42 0.44 2.47 -1.40
N GLN A 43 0.84 2.98 -0.24
CA GLN A 43 1.84 2.32 0.57
C GLN A 43 1.18 1.31 1.50
N VAL A 44 1.90 0.23 1.81
CA VAL A 44 1.40 -0.81 2.69
C VAL A 44 2.05 -0.68 4.07
N MET A 45 1.22 -0.86 5.09
CA MET A 45 1.65 -0.97 6.48
C MET A 45 1.26 -2.33 7.06
N THR A 46 2.17 -2.93 7.81
CA THR A 46 2.02 -4.20 8.50
C THR A 46 1.84 -3.97 9.99
N TRP A 47 1.14 -4.87 10.67
CA TRP A 47 1.00 -4.85 12.13
C TRP A 47 1.61 -6.13 12.69
N ASN A 48 2.55 -5.97 13.63
CA ASN A 48 3.17 -7.09 14.34
C ASN A 48 3.83 -8.15 13.43
N GLY A 49 4.77 -7.72 12.58
CA GLY A 49 5.55 -8.59 11.70
C GLY A 49 5.95 -7.91 10.40
N GLU A 50 6.86 -8.55 9.68
CA GLU A 50 7.16 -8.22 8.28
C GLU A 50 6.24 -9.06 7.40
N MET A 51 5.59 -8.41 6.42
CA MET A 51 4.89 -9.07 5.33
C MET A 51 5.69 -8.76 4.08
N ASP A 52 5.93 -9.76 3.23
CA ASP A 52 6.49 -9.53 1.90
C ASP A 52 5.40 -9.38 0.84
N SER A 53 5.77 -8.85 -0.33
CA SER A 53 4.85 -8.69 -1.47
C SER A 53 4.18 -10.00 -1.91
N LYS A 54 4.86 -11.14 -1.79
CA LYS A 54 4.35 -12.46 -2.21
C LYS A 54 3.29 -12.98 -1.24
N GLU A 55 3.41 -12.67 0.04
CA GLU A 55 2.38 -12.96 1.04
C GLU A 55 1.11 -12.18 0.76
N LEU A 56 1.23 -10.89 0.43
CA LEU A 56 0.06 -10.11 0.01
C LEU A 56 -0.59 -10.70 -1.24
N GLU A 57 0.20 -11.03 -2.27
CA GLU A 57 -0.31 -11.69 -3.48
C GLU A 57 -1.01 -13.03 -3.18
N LYS A 58 -0.47 -13.83 -2.25
CA LYS A 58 -1.10 -15.09 -1.82
C LYS A 58 -2.45 -14.82 -1.15
N VAL A 59 -2.52 -13.85 -0.23
CA VAL A 59 -3.75 -13.47 0.46
C VAL A 59 -4.78 -12.96 -0.54
N VAL A 60 -4.41 -12.00 -1.39
CA VAL A 60 -5.30 -11.47 -2.43
C VAL A 60 -5.78 -12.61 -3.31
N ARG A 61 -4.89 -13.46 -3.84
CA ARG A 61 -5.29 -14.59 -4.69
C ARG A 61 -6.21 -15.59 -3.98
N HIS A 62 -5.98 -15.85 -2.69
CA HIS A 62 -6.76 -16.82 -1.93
C HIS A 62 -8.18 -16.31 -1.63
N TYR A 63 -8.31 -15.07 -1.16
CA TYR A 63 -9.60 -14.53 -0.73
C TYR A 63 -10.43 -13.92 -1.86
N SER A 64 -9.78 -13.50 -2.94
CA SER A 64 -10.45 -12.77 -4.01
C SER A 64 -11.09 -13.69 -5.08
N GLY A 65 -10.70 -14.96 -5.11
CA GLY A 65 -11.22 -15.92 -6.08
C GLY A 65 -10.93 -15.51 -7.54
N ILE A 66 -11.56 -16.18 -8.50
CA ILE A 66 -11.29 -15.97 -9.94
C ILE A 66 -11.89 -14.63 -10.43
N LEU A 67 -12.95 -14.13 -9.77
CA LEU A 67 -13.71 -12.96 -10.23
C LEU A 67 -13.04 -11.62 -9.93
N PHE A 68 -12.27 -11.50 -8.85
CA PHE A 68 -11.62 -10.24 -8.48
C PHE A 68 -10.50 -9.84 -9.45
N ARG A 69 -9.89 -10.83 -10.13
CA ARG A 69 -8.90 -10.62 -11.18
C ARG A 69 -9.41 -9.79 -12.35
N PHE A 70 -10.74 -9.69 -12.53
CA PHE A 70 -11.36 -8.91 -13.59
C PHE A 70 -11.73 -7.48 -13.18
N PHE A 71 -11.82 -7.18 -11.88
CA PHE A 71 -12.33 -5.89 -11.39
C PHE A 71 -11.28 -5.05 -10.66
N VAL A 72 -10.18 -5.64 -10.23
CA VAL A 72 -9.13 -4.92 -9.50
C VAL A 72 -7.82 -5.08 -10.26
N ASN A 73 -7.44 -4.04 -10.99
CA ASN A 73 -6.09 -3.92 -11.51
C ASN A 73 -5.20 -3.55 -10.32
N LEU A 74 -4.70 -4.59 -9.64
CA LEU A 74 -3.83 -4.49 -8.48
C LEU A 74 -2.43 -4.95 -8.87
N GLU A 75 -1.49 -4.01 -8.89
CA GLU A 75 -0.08 -4.30 -9.14
C GLU A 75 0.72 -4.12 -7.86
N VAL A 76 1.72 -4.99 -7.64
CA VAL A 76 2.59 -4.94 -6.46
C VAL A 76 4.00 -4.59 -6.92
N HIS A 77 4.59 -3.59 -6.29
CA HIS A 77 5.88 -3.04 -6.68
C HIS A 77 6.84 -3.01 -5.49
N THR A 78 8.06 -3.51 -5.71
CA THR A 78 9.13 -3.60 -4.68
C THR A 78 10.21 -2.53 -4.83
N MET A 79 10.13 -1.71 -5.88
CA MET A 79 11.00 -0.54 -6.08
C MET A 79 10.34 0.71 -5.49
N GLY A 80 11.10 1.81 -5.35
CA GLY A 80 10.54 3.09 -4.92
C GLY A 80 9.36 3.53 -5.80
N ILE A 81 8.39 4.23 -5.19
CA ILE A 81 7.26 4.80 -5.93
C ILE A 81 7.81 5.90 -6.84
N PRO A 82 7.55 5.86 -8.16
CA PRO A 82 8.03 6.87 -9.09
C PRO A 82 7.57 8.30 -8.75
N ASP A 83 8.39 9.30 -9.11
CA ASP A 83 8.16 10.74 -8.83
C ASP A 83 7.02 11.37 -9.66
N ASP A 84 6.49 10.64 -10.64
CA ASP A 84 5.42 11.05 -11.55
C ASP A 84 4.01 10.75 -11.02
N TYR A 85 3.90 10.12 -9.86
CA TYR A 85 2.64 9.96 -9.10
C TYR A 85 2.31 11.11 -8.13
#